data_AF-A0A6P0IPW8-F1
#
_entry.id   AF-A0A6P0IPW8-F1
#
_cell.length_a   1.000
_cell.length_b   1.000
_cell.length_c   1.000
_cell.angle_alpha   90.00
_cell.angle_beta   90.00
_cell.angle_gamma   90.00
#
_symmetry.space_group_name_H-M   'P 1'
#
loop_
_entity.id
_entity.type
_entity.pdbx_description
1 polymer ?
#
loop_
_entity_poly.entity_id
_entity_poly.type
_entity_poly.pdbx_seq_one_letter_code
_entity_poly.pdbx_strand_id
1 'polypeptide(L)'
;MQPIRQGDVILLPVEQINGQQLPHLTLAEGEVTGHSHRISDGVAQLYEKNGILYLQVLSETATLTHEEHQPIELPKGSWMVRIQREYEPQGWRYVAD
;
A
#
# COMPACT_ATOMS: atom_id res chain seq x y z
N MET A 1 -3.12 -17.08 -1.78
CA MET A 1 -2.92 -15.79 -2.48
C MET A 1 -1.43 -15.53 -2.56
N GLN A 2 -0.95 -14.81 -3.58
CA GLN A 2 0.46 -14.44 -3.73
C GLN A 2 0.65 -12.97 -3.35
N PRO A 3 1.87 -12.54 -2.97
CA PRO A 3 2.19 -11.12 -2.80
C PRO A 3 1.87 -10.30 -4.06
N ILE A 4 1.35 -9.10 -3.88
CA ILE A 4 1.07 -8.14 -4.96
C ILE A 4 1.90 -6.89 -4.71
N ARG A 5 2.51 -6.32 -5.76
CA ARG A 5 3.36 -5.13 -5.67
C ARG A 5 2.86 -4.02 -6.59
N GLN A 6 2.80 -2.80 -6.10
CA GLN A 6 2.63 -1.58 -6.89
C GLN A 6 3.65 -0.56 -6.40
N GLY A 7 4.62 -0.21 -7.23
CA GLY A 7 5.69 0.72 -6.81
C GLY A 7 6.44 0.21 -5.59
N ASP A 8 6.54 1.04 -4.57
CA ASP A 8 7.14 0.73 -3.27
C ASP A 8 6.18 -0.01 -2.32
N VAL A 9 4.90 -0.16 -2.65
CA VAL A 9 3.94 -0.90 -1.83
C VAL A 9 3.90 -2.38 -2.20
N ILE A 10 4.06 -3.24 -1.19
CA ILE A 10 3.80 -4.68 -1.26
C ILE A 10 2.63 -5.03 -0.33
N LEU A 11 1.68 -5.79 -0.88
CA LEU A 11 0.58 -6.42 -0.17
C LEU A 11 0.88 -7.90 0.02
N LEU A 12 1.00 -8.31 1.29
CA LEU A 12 1.22 -9.69 1.68
C LEU A 12 -0.09 -10.28 2.20
N PRO A 13 -0.56 -11.43 1.66
CA PRO A 13 -1.79 -12.03 2.16
C PRO A 13 -1.62 -12.52 3.60
N VAL A 14 -2.65 -12.29 4.42
CA VAL A 14 -2.69 -12.72 5.83
C VAL A 14 -4.05 -13.33 6.15
N GLU A 15 -4.11 -14.20 7.16
CA GLU A 15 -5.37 -14.84 7.56
C GLU A 15 -6.26 -13.93 8.40
N GLN A 16 -5.65 -13.05 9.20
CA GLN A 16 -6.36 -12.21 10.16
C GLN A 16 -5.83 -10.78 10.14
N ILE A 17 -6.75 -9.85 10.30
CA ILE A 17 -6.45 -8.43 10.49
C ILE A 17 -6.60 -8.10 11.96
N ASN A 18 -5.67 -7.31 12.48
CA ASN A 18 -5.70 -6.80 13.83
C ASN A 18 -5.43 -5.31 13.79
N GLY A 19 -6.14 -4.53 14.60
CA GLY A 19 -5.88 -3.10 14.72
C GLY A 19 -7.13 -2.25 14.83
N GLN A 20 -6.90 -0.95 14.91
CA GLN A 20 -7.95 0.04 14.85
C GLN A 20 -8.26 0.37 13.39
N GLN A 21 -9.55 0.43 13.04
CA GLN A 21 -9.95 0.85 11.70
C GLN A 21 -9.64 2.34 11.49
N LEU A 22 -9.06 2.65 10.34
CA LEU A 22 -8.77 4.01 9.89
C LEU A 22 -9.93 4.57 9.04
N PRO A 23 -10.13 5.91 9.04
CA PRO A 23 -11.21 6.56 8.29
C PRO A 23 -10.88 6.81 6.80
N HIS A 24 -9.79 6.22 6.27
CA HIS A 24 -9.33 6.39 4.90
C HIS A 24 -8.83 5.07 4.30
N LEU A 25 -8.52 5.07 3.00
CA LEU A 25 -8.03 3.90 2.26
C LEU A 25 -6.70 4.14 1.55
N THR A 26 -5.92 5.10 2.04
CA THR A 26 -4.53 5.36 1.62
C THR A 26 -3.58 4.39 2.35
N LEU A 27 -2.87 3.56 1.58
CA LEU A 27 -1.95 2.54 2.07
C LEU A 27 -0.52 3.07 2.27
N ALA A 28 -0.13 4.05 1.46
CA ALA A 28 1.13 4.77 1.58
C ALA A 28 1.00 6.12 0.84
N GLU A 29 1.67 7.14 1.36
CA GLU A 29 1.97 8.34 0.57
C GLU A 29 3.13 8.02 -0.36
N GLY A 30 3.05 8.47 -1.61
CA GLY A 30 4.14 8.32 -2.58
C GLY A 30 5.31 9.26 -2.28
N GLU A 31 6.43 9.09 -2.99
CA GLU A 31 7.62 9.94 -2.83
C GLU A 31 7.37 11.39 -3.27
N VAL A 32 6.51 11.57 -4.29
CA VAL A 32 6.08 12.87 -4.78
C VAL A 32 4.92 13.36 -3.93
N THR A 33 5.02 14.61 -3.46
CA THR A 33 3.95 15.23 -2.66
C THR A 33 2.62 15.24 -3.42
N GLY A 34 1.60 14.62 -2.83
CA GLY A 34 0.27 14.50 -3.42
C GLY A 34 0.01 13.20 -4.19
N HIS A 35 1.04 12.36 -4.39
CA HIS A 35 0.86 11.00 -4.89
C HIS A 35 0.57 10.06 -3.74
N SER A 36 -0.28 9.05 -3.97
CA SER A 36 -0.64 8.09 -2.92
C SER A 36 -1.09 6.75 -3.48
N HIS A 37 -0.65 5.69 -2.82
CA HIS A 37 -1.18 4.35 -3.03
C HIS A 37 -2.50 4.23 -2.27
N ARG A 38 -3.62 4.14 -2.99
CA ARG A 38 -4.96 4.11 -2.37
C ARG A 38 -5.92 3.17 -3.07
N ILE A 39 -6.90 2.68 -2.32
CA ILE A 39 -8.06 2.02 -2.92
C ILE A 39 -9.01 3.07 -3.48
N SER A 40 -9.25 3.04 -4.79
CA SER A 40 -10.12 4.00 -5.48
C SER A 40 -11.51 3.45 -5.82
N ASP A 41 -11.65 2.13 -5.88
CA ASP A 41 -12.92 1.45 -6.20
C ASP A 41 -13.04 0.12 -5.44
N GLY A 42 -14.27 -0.33 -5.23
CA GLY A 42 -14.63 -1.48 -4.41
C GLY A 42 -14.87 -1.15 -2.93
N VAL A 43 -15.18 -2.18 -2.14
CA VAL A 43 -15.46 -2.06 -0.70
C VAL A 43 -14.27 -2.61 0.07
N ALA A 44 -13.58 -1.74 0.81
CA ALA A 44 -12.44 -2.11 1.61
C ALA A 44 -12.40 -1.36 2.94
N GLN A 45 -11.62 -1.88 3.89
CA GLN A 45 -11.36 -1.26 5.18
C GLN A 45 -9.86 -1.32 5.47
N LEU A 46 -9.32 -0.22 5.99
CA LEU A 46 -7.92 -0.13 6.39
C LEU A 46 -7.82 -0.14 7.92
N TYR A 47 -6.83 -0.84 8.43
CA TYR A 47 -6.58 -0.98 9.86
C TYR A 47 -5.12 -0.68 10.15
N GLU A 48 -4.86 -0.19 11.36
CA GLU A 48 -3.51 0.07 11.86
C GLU A 48 -3.28 -0.66 13.19
N LYS A 49 -2.12 -1.29 13.32
CA LYS A 49 -1.62 -1.83 14.58
C LYS A 49 -0.10 -1.72 14.64
N ASN A 50 0.41 -1.00 15.66
CA ASN A 50 1.84 -0.84 15.94
C ASN A 50 2.66 -0.32 14.74
N GLY A 51 2.13 0.66 14.01
CA GLY A 51 2.72 1.26 12.81
C GLY A 51 2.59 0.40 11.55
N ILE A 52 1.87 -0.72 11.62
CA ILE A 52 1.64 -1.61 10.47
C ILE A 52 0.21 -1.45 9.99
N LEU A 53 0.06 -1.20 8.68
CA LEU A 53 -1.24 -1.15 8.03
C LEU A 53 -1.67 -2.53 7.53
N TYR A 54 -2.97 -2.78 7.62
CA TYR A 54 -3.65 -3.97 7.14
C TYR A 54 -4.89 -3.59 6.34
N LEU A 55 -4.98 -4.07 5.11
CA LEU A 55 -6.11 -3.84 4.21
C LEU A 55 -7.03 -5.06 4.21
N GLN A 56 -8.33 -4.84 4.41
CA GLN A 56 -9.38 -5.83 4.16
C GLN A 56 -10.14 -5.45 2.91
N VAL A 57 -10.15 -6.32 1.89
CA VAL A 57 -11.02 -6.21 0.73
C VAL A 57 -12.28 -7.04 1.00
N LEU A 58 -13.44 -6.39 1.00
CA LEU A 58 -14.74 -6.99 1.33
C LEU A 58 -15.55 -7.37 0.10
N SER A 59 -15.46 -6.57 -0.97
CA SER A 59 -15.99 -6.87 -2.31
C SER A 59 -15.21 -7.99 -2.99
N GLU A 60 -15.73 -8.54 -4.10
CA GLU A 60 -15.00 -9.55 -4.89
C GLU A 60 -13.64 -9.05 -5.36
N THR A 61 -13.58 -7.80 -5.81
CA THR A 61 -12.35 -7.08 -6.14
C THR A 61 -12.38 -5.65 -5.60
N ALA A 62 -11.20 -5.05 -5.43
CA ALA A 62 -11.01 -3.63 -5.19
C ALA A 62 -9.81 -3.12 -6.01
N THR A 63 -9.81 -1.85 -6.40
CA THR A 63 -8.76 -1.29 -7.27
C THR A 63 -7.76 -0.48 -6.47
N LEU A 64 -6.50 -0.91 -6.48
CA LEU A 64 -5.37 -0.15 -5.96
C LEU A 64 -4.81 0.76 -7.05
N THR A 65 -4.73 2.06 -6.78
CA THR A 65 -4.24 3.08 -7.70
C THR A 65 -3.09 3.88 -7.11
N HIS A 66 -2.26 4.40 -8.00
CA HIS A 66 -1.22 5.39 -7.75
C HIS A 66 -1.08 6.22 -9.04
N GLU A 67 -0.71 7.49 -8.92
CA GLU A 67 -0.66 8.44 -10.04
C GLU A 67 0.30 8.00 -11.16
N GLU A 68 1.38 7.30 -10.82
CA GLU A 68 2.43 6.89 -11.76
C GLU A 68 2.38 5.41 -12.16
N HIS A 69 1.47 4.64 -11.57
CA HIS A 69 1.40 3.19 -11.78
C HIS A 69 0.07 2.75 -12.34
N GLN A 70 0.10 1.66 -13.10
CA GLN A 70 -1.14 1.06 -13.57
C GLN A 70 -1.99 0.59 -12.37
N PRO A 71 -3.31 0.78 -12.43
CA PRO A 71 -4.23 0.23 -11.45
C PRO A 71 -4.06 -1.29 -11.33
N ILE A 72 -4.15 -1.81 -10.11
CA ILE A 72 -4.11 -3.24 -9.83
C ILE A 72 -5.42 -3.67 -9.19
N GLU A 73 -6.04 -4.72 -9.72
CA GLU A 73 -7.18 -5.37 -9.08
C GLU A 73 -6.71 -6.30 -7.97
N LEU A 74 -7.22 -6.05 -6.76
CA LEU A 74 -6.99 -6.86 -5.58
C LEU A 74 -8.19 -7.77 -5.36
N PRO A 75 -8.03 -9.09 -5.25
CA PRO A 75 -9.13 -9.96 -4.91
C PRO A 75 -9.53 -9.79 -3.44
N LYS A 76 -10.77 -10.20 -3.13
CA LYS A 76 -11.28 -10.31 -1.77
C LYS A 76 -10.30 -11.02 -0.85
N GLY A 77 -10.02 -10.43 0.30
CA GLY A 77 -9.08 -11.00 1.25
C GLY A 77 -8.48 -9.98 2.21
N SER A 78 -7.59 -10.47 3.06
CA SER A 78 -6.88 -9.69 4.05
C SER A 78 -5.41 -9.59 3.69
N TRP A 79 -4.86 -8.38 3.79
CA TRP A 79 -3.53 -8.04 3.32
C TRP A 79 -2.78 -7.22 4.36
N MET A 80 -1.51 -7.53 4.59
CA MET A 80 -0.58 -6.69 5.32
C MET A 80 0.15 -5.79 4.34
N VAL A 81 0.18 -4.50 4.64
CA VAL A 81 0.88 -3.49 3.82
C VAL A 81 2.34 -3.41 4.27
N ARG A 82 3.26 -3.43 3.30
CA ARG A 82 4.68 -3.19 3.49
C ARG A 82 5.15 -2.15 2.49
N ILE A 83 5.85 -1.13 2.98
CA ILE A 83 6.49 -0.12 2.17
C ILE A 83 7.95 -0.54 1.98
N GLN A 84 8.39 -0.70 0.74
CA GLN A 84 9.77 -0.94 0.35
C GLN A 84 10.45 0.40 0.15
N ARG A 85 11.24 0.83 1.13
CA ARG A 85 12.18 1.93 0.91
C ARG A 85 13.49 1.37 0.41
N GLU A 86 14.05 1.97 -0.63
CA GLU A 86 15.42 1.70 -1.03
C GLU A 86 16.34 2.23 0.08
N TYR A 87 17.13 1.33 0.69
CA TYR A 87 18.16 1.75 1.63
C TYR A 87 19.35 2.24 0.80
N GLU A 88 19.53 3.55 0.69
CA GLU A 88 20.77 4.14 0.19
C GLU A 88 21.74 4.37 1.37
N PRO A 89 22.75 3.52 1.59
CA PRO A 89 23.75 3.73 2.64
C PRO A 89 24.71 4.90 2.38
N GLN A 90 24.63 5.58 1.24
CA GLN A 90 25.59 6.60 0.84
C GLN A 90 24.86 7.89 0.46
N GLY A 91 24.75 8.78 1.44
CA GLY A 91 24.12 10.08 1.27
C GLY A 91 24.75 10.93 0.15
N TRP A 92 23.92 11.82 -0.40
CA TRP A 92 24.25 13.07 -1.08
C TRP A 92 25.67 13.11 -1.69
N ARG A 93 25.82 12.63 -2.93
CA ARG A 93 26.92 13.12 -3.78
C ARG A 93 26.44 14.35 -4.53
N TYR A 94 27.03 15.50 -4.21
CA TYR A 94 27.12 16.58 -5.18
C TYR A 94 27.87 16.04 -6.41
N VAL A 95 27.17 15.94 -7.53
CA VAL A 95 27.82 15.84 -8.84
C VAL A 95 28.04 17.29 -9.28
N ALA A 96 29.28 17.75 -9.14
CA ALA A 96 29.74 18.86 -9.96
C ALA A 96 30.01 18.28 -11.36
N ASP A 97 29.24 18.78 -12.32
CA ASP A 97 29.35 18.69 -13.79
C ASP A 97 30.06 17.45 -14.40
#